data_AF-A0A966TPQ0-F1
#
_entry.id   AF-A0A966TPQ0-F1
#
_cell.length_a   1.000
_cell.length_b   1.000
_cell.length_c   1.000
_cell.angle_alpha   90.00
_cell.angle_beta   90.00
_cell.angle_gamma   90.00
#
_symmetry.space_group_name_H-M   'P 1'
#
loop_
_entity.id
_entity.type
_entity.pdbx_description
1 polymer ?
#
loop_
_entity_poly.entity_id
_entity_poly.type
_entity_poly.pdbx_seq_one_letter_code
_entity_poly.pdbx_strand_id
1 'polypeptide(L)' 'MRWALMVATAALLSGGCASVPLKTQSSAEPAEALWQTHRRAVADVVSWNLTGRIALRTADMAASASLRWIRSEDRD' A
#
# COMPACT_ATOMS: atom_id res chain seq x y z
N MET A 1 1.42 -8.71 41.74
CA MET A 1 1.05 -9.22 40.40
C MET A 1 0.23 -8.25 39.55
N ARG A 2 -0.76 -7.52 40.09
CA ARG A 2 -1.64 -6.60 39.31
C ARG A 2 -0.91 -5.41 38.65
N TRP A 3 0.16 -4.91 39.27
CA TRP A 3 0.96 -3.80 38.74
C TRP A 3 1.76 -4.20 37.49
N ALA A 4 2.40 -5.38 37.49
CA ALA A 4 3.15 -5.86 36.33
C ALA A 4 2.27 -5.98 35.07
N LEU A 5 1.01 -6.37 35.24
CA LEU A 5 0.02 -6.42 34.16
C LEU A 5 -0.34 -5.03 33.61
N MET A 6 -0.50 -4.02 34.48
CA MET A 6 -0.75 -2.64 34.04
C MET A 6 0.43 -2.07 33.26
N VAL A 7 1.66 -2.31 33.71
CA VAL A 7 2.88 -1.84 33.04
C VAL A 7 3.04 -2.52 31.67
N ALA A 8 2.82 -3.83 31.60
CA ALA A 8 2.87 -4.57 30.34
C ALA A 8 1.82 -4.06 29.33
N THR A 9 0.60 -3.81 29.80
CA THR A 9 -0.50 -3.28 28.96
C THR A 9 -0.16 -1.87 28.46
N ALA A 10 0.34 -0.99 29.31
CA ALA A 10 0.75 0.36 28.91
C ALA A 10 1.91 0.37 27.89
N ALA A 11 2.84 -0.59 27.99
CA ALA A 11 3.93 -0.76 27.02
C ALA A 11 3.41 -1.26 25.65
N LEU A 12 2.42 -2.15 25.64
CA LEU A 12 1.78 -2.65 24.42
C LEU A 12 0.97 -1.55 23.70
N LEU A 13 0.28 -0.67 24.44
CA LEU A 13 -0.48 0.43 23.83
C LEU A 13 0.40 1.54 23.25
N SER A 14 1.63 1.72 23.73
CA SER A 14 2.51 2.81 23.26
C SER A 14 3.31 2.46 22.00
N GLY A 15 3.51 1.17 21.68
CA GLY A 15 4.20 0.73 20.46
C GLY A 15 3.40 0.87 19.16
N GLY A 16 2.07 1.05 19.24
CA GLY A 16 1.19 1.03 18.06
C GLY A 16 0.96 2.36 17.34
N CYS A 17 1.16 3.51 18.01
CA CYS A 17 0.68 4.80 17.49
C CYS A 17 1.66 5.60 16.63
N ALA A 18 2.90 5.15 16.45
CA ALA A 18 3.90 5.91 15.69
C ALA A 18 4.78 5.03 14.80
N SER A 19 4.20 3.99 14.20
CA SER A 19 4.80 3.35 13.02
C SER A 19 4.66 4.27 11.80
N VAL A 20 5.15 5.50 11.91
CA VAL A 20 5.45 6.33 10.75
C VAL A 20 6.64 5.64 10.10
N PRO A 21 6.51 5.12 8.86
CA PRO A 21 7.65 4.54 8.18
C PRO A 21 8.72 5.62 8.13
N LEU A 22 9.84 5.35 8.79
CA LEU A 22 11.00 6.22 8.77
C LEU A 22 11.30 6.44 7.29
N LYS A 23 11.07 7.66 6.79
CA LYS A 23 11.31 7.99 5.40
C LYS A 23 12.79 7.77 5.18
N THR A 24 13.15 6.62 4.63
CA THR A 24 14.51 6.30 4.24
C THR A 24 14.97 7.48 3.41
N GLN A 25 16.00 8.16 3.90
CA GLN A 25 16.55 9.32 3.22
C GLN A 25 16.74 8.91 1.77
N SER A 26 16.12 9.69 0.88
CA SER A 26 16.06 9.42 -0.54
C SER A 26 17.43 8.94 -1.00
N SER A 27 17.48 7.74 -1.59
CA SER A 27 18.68 7.24 -2.26
C SER A 27 19.26 8.37 -3.11
N ALA A 28 20.60 8.46 -3.18
CA ALA A 28 21.29 9.44 -4.03
C ALA A 28 20.95 9.29 -5.52
N GLU A 29 20.26 8.21 -5.89
CA GLU A 29 19.71 8.03 -7.22
C GLU A 29 18.60 9.05 -7.54
N PRO A 30 18.61 9.63 -8.75
CA PRO A 30 17.52 10.46 -9.22
C PRO A 30 16.19 9.71 -9.13
N ALA A 31 15.13 10.38 -8.65
CA ALA A 31 13.79 9.80 -8.57
C ALA A 31 13.32 9.23 -9.92
N GLU A 32 13.76 9.84 -11.02
CA GLU A 32 13.49 9.37 -12.38
C GLU A 32 14.12 8.00 -12.66
N ALA A 33 15.36 7.76 -12.21
CA ALA A 33 16.03 6.47 -12.40
C ALA A 33 15.32 5.35 -11.61
N LEU A 34 14.90 5.63 -10.38
CA LEU A 34 14.10 4.71 -9.57
C LEU A 34 12.74 4.43 -10.22
N TRP A 35 12.09 5.45 -10.78
CA TRP A 35 10.84 5.29 -11.50
C TRP A 35 10.98 4.43 -12.76
N GLN A 36 12.02 4.66 -13.57
CA GLN A 36 12.27 3.84 -14.75
C GLN A 36 12.55 2.38 -14.39
N THR A 37 13.32 2.13 -13.34
CA THR A 37 13.58 0.77 -12.84
C THR A 37 12.30 0.09 -12.37
N HIS A 38 11.46 0.80 -11.61
CA HIS A 38 10.17 0.28 -11.17
C HIS A 38 9.23 0.00 -12.34
N ARG A 39 9.14 0.91 -13.31
CA ARG A 39 8.31 0.70 -14.51
C ARG A 39 8.74 -0.54 -15.30
N ARG A 40 10.05 -0.77 -15.47
CA ARG A 40 10.56 -1.99 -16.11
C ARG A 40 10.17 -3.24 -15.32
N ALA A 41 10.31 -3.21 -13.99
CA ALA A 41 9.95 -4.34 -13.13
C ALA A 41 8.44 -4.69 -13.20
N VAL A 42 7.57 -3.69 -13.36
CA VAL A 42 6.11 -3.91 -13.46
C VAL A 42 5.66 -4.20 -14.91
N ALA A 43 6.45 -3.82 -15.92
CA ALA A 43 6.10 -4.04 -17.33
C ALA A 43 5.94 -5.52 -17.69
N ASP A 44 6.68 -6.40 -17.04
CA ASP A 44 6.64 -7.85 -17.27
C ASP A 44 5.47 -8.55 -16.55
N VAL A 45 4.68 -7.80 -15.75
CA VAL A 45 3.50 -8.35 -15.08
C VAL A 45 2.34 -8.44 -16.07
N VAL A 46 2.22 -9.58 -16.73
CA VAL A 46 1.22 -9.86 -17.78
C VAL A 46 -0.12 -10.37 -17.24
N SER A 47 -0.14 -10.88 -16.01
CA SER A 47 -1.35 -11.39 -15.34
C SER A 47 -1.52 -10.78 -13.95
N TRP A 48 -2.75 -10.47 -13.56
CA TRP A 48 -3.08 -9.98 -12.22
C TRP A 48 -4.51 -10.31 -11.79
N ASN A 49 -4.71 -10.34 -10.47
CA ASN A 49 -6.03 -10.44 -9.83
C ASN A 49 -6.05 -9.45 -8.66
N LEU A 50 -6.68 -8.31 -8.88
CA LEU A 50 -6.74 -7.21 -7.91
C LEU A 50 -8.16 -7.07 -7.38
N THR A 51 -8.28 -6.88 -6.07
CA THR A 51 -9.56 -6.59 -5.41
C THR A 51 -9.43 -5.35 -4.55
N GLY A 52 -10.42 -4.47 -4.60
CA GLY A 52 -10.40 -3.25 -3.80
C GLY A 52 -11.71 -2.48 -3.85
N ARG A 53 -11.67 -1.25 -3.36
CA ARG A 53 -12.77 -0.29 -3.50
C ARG A 53 -12.35 0.79 -4.47
N ILE A 54 -13.24 1.14 -5.39
CA ILE A 54 -13.10 2.31 -6.25
C ILE A 54 -14.11 3.36 -5.83
N ALA A 55 -13.69 4.62 -5.92
CA ALA A 55 -14.56 5.77 -5.78
C ALA A 55 -14.34 6.68 -6.99
N LEU A 56 -15.42 7.08 -7.64
CA LEU A 56 -15.41 8.00 -8.76
C LEU A 56 -16.18 9.27 -8.36
N ARG A 57 -15.61 10.43 -8.65
CA ARG A 57 -16.22 11.72 -8.36
C ARG A 57 -16.18 12.61 -9.59
N THR A 58 -17.35 13.09 -10.00
CA THR A 58 -17.53 14.15 -10.99
C THR A 58 -17.93 15.43 -10.27
N ALA A 59 -18.18 16.52 -11.02
CA ALA A 59 -18.59 17.79 -10.43
C ALA A 59 -19.93 17.70 -9.69
N ASP A 60 -20.82 16.83 -10.16
CA ASP A 60 -22.21 16.69 -9.74
C ASP A 60 -22.51 15.37 -9.02
N MET A 61 -21.66 14.35 -9.16
CA MET A 61 -21.91 13.02 -8.62
C MET A 61 -20.68 12.41 -7.95
N ALA A 62 -20.94 11.52 -7.00
CA ALA A 62 -19.95 10.63 -6.42
C ALA A 62 -20.52 9.22 -6.33
N ALA A 63 -19.74 8.23 -6.72
CA ALA A 63 -20.08 6.82 -6.65
C ALA A 63 -18.93 6.02 -6.04
N SER A 64 -19.25 4.93 -5.35
CA SER A 64 -18.25 3.96 -4.91
C SER A 64 -18.72 2.54 -5.17
N ALA A 65 -17.79 1.66 -5.50
CA ALA A 65 -18.08 0.26 -5.77
C ALA A 65 -16.91 -0.63 -5.34
N SER A 66 -17.20 -1.91 -5.15
CA SER A 66 -16.16 -2.94 -5.04
C SER A 66 -15.65 -3.27 -6.45
N LEU A 67 -14.33 -3.26 -6.63
CA LEU A 67 -13.66 -3.62 -7.88
C LEU A 67 -13.01 -4.99 -7.74
N ARG A 68 -13.22 -5.83 -8.76
CA ARG A 68 -12.41 -7.01 -9.03
C ARG A 68 -11.85 -6.87 -10.44
N TRP A 69 -10.54 -6.77 -10.58
CA TRP A 69 -9.85 -6.65 -11.85
C TRP A 69 -8.94 -7.85 -12.08
N ILE A 70 -9.32 -8.67 -13.04
CA ILE A 70 -8.57 -9.86 -13.43
C ILE A 70 -8.04 -9.64 -14.84
N ARG A 71 -6.75 -9.90 -15.05
CA ARG A 71 -6.14 -10.09 -16.36
C ARG A 71 -5.36 -11.39 -16.33
N SER A 72 -5.57 -12.22 -17.34
CA SER A 72 -4.76 -13.40 -17.59
C SER A 72 -3.92 -13.13 -18.83
N GLU A 73 -2.71 -13.69 -18.88
CA GLU A 73 -1.97 -13.82 -20.13
C GLU A 73 -2.73 -14.84 -20.98
N ASP A 74 -3.32 -14.39 -22.08
CA ASP A 74 -3.95 -15.29 -23.04
C ASP A 74 -2.82 -16.03 -23.76
N ARG A 75 -2.72 -17.35 -23.52
CA ARG A 75 -1.71 -18.19 -24.14
C ARG A 75 -2.41 -18.96 -25.26
N ASP A 76 -2.39 -18.39 -26.46
CA ASP A 76 -2.73 -19.08 -27.71
C ASP A 76 -1.77 -20.25 -27.99
#